data_AF-A0A966JLE7-F1
#
_entry.id   AF-A0A966JLE7-F1
#
_cell.length_a   1.000
_cell.length_b   1.000
_cell.length_c   1.000
_cell.angle_alpha   90.00
_cell.angle_beta   90.00
_cell.angle_gamma   90.00
#
_symmetry.space_group_name_H-M   'P 1'
#
loop_
_entity.id
_entity.type
_entity.pdbx_description
1 polymer ?
#
loop_
_entity_poly.entity_id
_entity_poly.type
_entity_poly.pdbx_seq_one_letter_code
_entity_poly.pdbx_strand_id
1 'polypeptide(L)'
;MKPATPHRSTLSPSSFYSIRCPRCLWLEYWHGIKLPANLALQLLLSRLQEAAYDGVTSKVISTEIPAGKVAKYKKRFTSQAVKVNGEETRWKIYGEIDLLVDHNDGTYSIVDGKVSMKKDAESLIDNYWTQLEAHRYIPIPRQPEKFQEFLAKFIGIIEGEFPESGEECDTCGFLEKIGYQY
;
A
#
# COMPACT_ATOMS: atom_id res chain seq x y z
N MET A 1 16.65 -12.66 17.30
CA MET A 1 16.04 -14.02 17.16
C MET A 1 14.61 -13.88 16.64
N LYS A 2 14.20 -14.68 15.65
CA LYS A 2 12.82 -14.66 15.10
C LYS A 2 11.80 -15.10 16.17
N PRO A 3 10.79 -14.27 16.53
CA PRO A 3 9.74 -14.67 17.46
C PRO A 3 8.93 -15.87 16.96
N ALA A 4 8.28 -16.61 17.86
CA ALA A 4 7.42 -17.75 17.49
C ALA A 4 6.18 -17.32 16.67
N THR A 5 5.69 -16.10 16.89
CA THR A 5 4.56 -15.52 16.17
C THR A 5 4.94 -14.14 15.64
N PRO A 6 4.53 -13.77 14.41
CA PRO A 6 4.79 -12.45 13.88
C PRO A 6 4.01 -11.40 14.67
N HIS A 7 4.58 -10.20 14.79
CA HIS A 7 3.90 -9.03 15.34
C HIS A 7 2.65 -8.66 14.52
N ARG A 8 2.70 -8.85 13.20
CA ARG A 8 1.56 -8.63 12.29
C ARG A 8 0.88 -9.94 11.92
N SER A 9 -0.45 -9.92 11.76
CA SER A 9 -1.25 -11.06 11.26
C SER A 9 -1.81 -10.86 9.85
N THR A 10 -1.64 -9.67 9.27
CA THR A 10 -2.22 -9.29 7.97
C THR A 10 -1.21 -8.56 7.08
N LEU A 11 -1.37 -8.69 5.77
CA LEU A 11 -0.68 -7.89 4.76
C LEU A 11 -1.45 -6.60 4.54
N SER A 12 -0.80 -5.45 4.71
CA SER A 12 -1.38 -4.16 4.35
C SER A 12 -0.78 -3.67 3.04
N PRO A 13 -1.56 -3.16 2.08
CA PRO A 13 -1.02 -2.59 0.83
C PRO A 13 0.06 -1.52 1.07
N SER A 14 -0.06 -0.73 2.13
CA SER A 14 0.96 0.25 2.53
C SER A 14 2.32 -0.36 2.87
N SER A 15 2.36 -1.63 3.33
CA SER A 15 3.60 -2.33 3.66
C SER A 15 4.32 -2.88 2.42
N PHE A 16 3.64 -2.94 1.27
CA PHE A 16 4.23 -3.41 0.01
C PHE A 16 5.41 -2.53 -0.42
N TYR A 17 5.40 -1.24 -0.07
CA TYR A 17 6.53 -0.33 -0.32
C TYR A 17 7.79 -0.67 0.49
N SER A 18 7.65 -1.36 1.63
CA SER A 18 8.77 -1.77 2.47
C SER A 18 9.61 -2.88 1.81
N ILE A 19 9.10 -3.54 0.75
CA ILE A 19 9.84 -4.59 0.04
C ILE A 19 11.19 -4.12 -0.54
N ARG A 20 11.37 -2.81 -0.73
CA ARG A 20 12.64 -2.20 -1.18
C ARG A 20 13.80 -2.50 -0.23
N CYS A 21 13.52 -2.74 1.05
CA CYS A 21 14.49 -3.26 1.99
C CYS A 21 13.92 -4.53 2.66
N PRO A 22 14.35 -5.73 2.24
CA PRO A 22 13.88 -6.99 2.82
C PRO A 22 14.04 -7.04 4.34
N ARG A 23 15.16 -6.51 4.88
CA ARG A 23 15.41 -6.44 6.34
C ARG A 23 14.36 -5.60 7.06
N CYS A 24 14.08 -4.39 6.57
CA CYS A 24 13.07 -3.52 7.18
C CYS A 24 11.67 -4.13 7.11
N LEU A 25 11.33 -4.76 5.97
CA LEU A 25 10.07 -5.47 5.83
C LEU A 25 9.94 -6.61 6.85
N TRP A 26 10.99 -7.41 7.01
CA TRP A 26 11.01 -8.51 7.98
C TRP A 26 10.88 -7.98 9.42
N LEU A 27 11.63 -6.94 9.78
CA LEU A 27 11.58 -6.31 11.11
C LEU A 27 10.20 -5.70 11.41
N GLU A 28 9.55 -5.08 10.42
CA GLU A 28 8.18 -4.58 10.53
C GLU A 28 7.21 -5.71 10.91
N TYR A 29 7.32 -6.87 10.25
CA TYR A 29 6.36 -7.95 10.41
C TYR A 29 6.59 -8.80 11.66
N TRP A 30 7.85 -9.02 12.04
CA TRP A 30 8.19 -9.87 13.18
C TRP A 30 8.38 -9.10 14.48
N HIS A 31 8.94 -7.90 14.41
CA HIS A 31 9.28 -7.11 15.60
C HIS A 31 8.47 -5.82 15.73
N GLY A 32 7.62 -5.48 14.74
CA GLY A 32 6.83 -4.25 14.77
C GLY A 32 7.67 -2.97 14.60
N ILE A 33 8.91 -3.10 14.13
CA ILE A 33 9.82 -1.97 13.98
C ILE A 33 9.48 -1.24 12.69
N LYS A 34 9.07 0.02 12.83
CA LYS A 34 8.93 0.99 11.75
C LYS A 34 9.56 2.29 12.20
N LEU A 35 10.28 2.96 11.30
CA LEU A 35 10.64 4.33 11.59
C LEU A 35 9.37 5.19 11.65
N PRO A 36 9.24 6.05 12.67
CA PRO A 36 8.14 6.98 12.74
C PRO A 36 8.25 7.97 11.58
N ALA A 37 7.16 8.10 10.82
CA ALA A 37 7.00 9.13 9.80
C ALA A 37 6.07 10.21 10.34
N ASN A 38 6.48 11.48 10.29
CA ASN A 38 5.55 12.59 10.55
C ASN A 38 4.74 12.86 9.28
N LEU A 39 3.51 12.35 9.27
CA LEU A 39 2.58 12.45 8.14
C LEU A 39 1.34 13.30 8.48
N ALA A 40 1.40 14.14 9.52
CA ALA A 40 0.22 14.87 9.99
C ALA A 40 -0.42 15.74 8.88
N LEU A 41 0.39 16.44 8.08
CA LEU A 41 -0.09 17.27 6.99
C LEU A 41 -0.68 16.43 5.85
N GLN A 42 0.02 15.38 5.42
CA GLN A 42 -0.44 14.48 4.35
C GLN A 42 -1.76 13.80 4.74
N LEU A 43 -1.90 13.37 5.99
CA LEU A 43 -3.13 12.77 6.51
C LEU A 43 -4.29 13.78 6.56
N LEU A 44 -4.02 15.05 6.90
CA LEU A 44 -5.03 16.10 6.85
C LEU A 44 -5.49 16.36 5.41
N LEU A 45 -4.54 16.53 4.49
CA LEU A 45 -4.82 16.78 3.07
C LEU A 45 -5.59 15.62 2.43
N SER A 46 -5.21 14.36 2.69
CA SER A 46 -5.94 13.18 2.18
C SER A 46 -7.39 13.19 2.69
N ARG A 47 -7.63 13.51 3.96
CA ARG A 47 -9.00 13.58 4.52
C ARG A 47 -9.84 14.68 3.88
N LEU A 48 -9.25 15.84 3.62
CA LEU A 48 -9.91 16.98 2.96
C LEU A 48 -10.24 16.64 1.50
N GLN A 49 -9.28 16.05 0.79
CA GLN A 49 -9.45 15.59 -0.58
C GLN A 49 -10.58 14.55 -0.68
N GLU A 50 -10.55 13.50 0.14
CA GLU A 50 -11.60 12.48 0.17
C GLU A 50 -12.99 13.09 0.46
N ALA A 51 -13.06 14.08 1.36
CA ALA A 51 -14.32 14.75 1.68
C ALA A 51 -14.84 15.59 0.52
N ALA A 52 -13.95 16.24 -0.24
CA ALA A 52 -14.33 17.04 -1.40
C ALA A 52 -14.93 16.20 -2.55
N TYR A 53 -14.54 14.93 -2.66
CA TYR A 53 -15.06 14.00 -3.65
C TYR A 53 -16.19 13.09 -3.13
N ASP A 54 -16.59 13.20 -1.86
CA ASP A 54 -17.68 12.37 -1.35
C ASP A 54 -19.03 12.81 -1.92
N GLY A 55 -19.81 11.85 -2.44
CA GLY A 55 -21.14 12.09 -2.99
C GLY A 55 -21.18 12.74 -4.38
N VAL A 56 -20.04 13.13 -4.96
CA VAL A 56 -19.98 13.69 -6.32
C VAL A 56 -20.09 12.61 -7.39
N THR A 57 -20.17 13.03 -8.65
CA THR A 57 -20.12 12.09 -9.80
C THR A 57 -18.67 11.80 -10.19
N SER A 58 -18.39 10.60 -10.71
CA SER A 58 -17.04 10.20 -11.13
C SER A 58 -16.38 11.16 -12.12
N LYS A 59 -17.17 11.88 -12.93
CA LYS A 59 -16.73 12.94 -13.85
C LYS A 59 -15.99 14.10 -13.19
N VAL A 60 -16.25 14.37 -11.91
CA VAL A 60 -15.53 15.39 -11.13
C VAL A 60 -14.10 14.95 -10.83
N ILE A 61 -13.85 13.63 -10.76
CA ILE A 61 -12.51 13.06 -10.61
C ILE A 61 -11.85 12.94 -11.99
N SER A 62 -12.52 12.30 -12.95
CA SER A 62 -12.05 12.17 -14.33
C SER A 62 -13.15 11.69 -15.28
N THR A 63 -13.06 12.09 -16.54
CA THR A 63 -13.92 11.60 -17.62
C THR A 63 -13.58 10.18 -18.08
N GLU A 64 -12.42 9.64 -17.68
CA GLU A 64 -11.99 8.28 -18.01
C GLU A 64 -12.53 7.22 -17.05
N ILE A 65 -13.01 7.63 -15.87
CA ILE A 65 -13.69 6.72 -14.94
C ILE A 65 -15.11 6.51 -15.46
N PRO A 66 -15.61 5.26 -15.58
CA PRO A 66 -16.99 5.03 -15.97
C PRO A 66 -17.97 5.82 -15.09
N ALA A 67 -19.11 6.22 -15.67
CA ALA A 67 -20.08 7.03 -14.96
C ALA A 67 -20.53 6.32 -13.67
N GLY A 68 -20.56 7.04 -12.56
CA GLY A 68 -20.94 6.47 -11.27
C GLY A 68 -20.97 7.49 -10.15
N LYS A 69 -21.47 7.07 -8.99
CA LYS A 69 -21.51 7.88 -7.77
C LYS A 69 -20.28 7.57 -6.92
N VAL A 70 -19.57 8.62 -6.53
CA VAL A 70 -18.42 8.51 -5.63
C VAL A 70 -18.93 8.44 -4.18
N ALA A 71 -18.37 7.53 -3.41
CA ALA A 71 -18.59 7.44 -1.98
C ALA A 71 -17.27 7.27 -1.24
N LYS A 72 -17.13 7.96 -0.12
CA LYS A 72 -16.06 7.74 0.84
C LYS A 72 -16.21 6.36 1.47
N TYR A 73 -15.38 5.41 1.05
CA TYR A 73 -15.54 3.99 1.38
C TYR A 73 -14.59 3.55 2.50
N LYS A 74 -14.61 4.28 3.63
CA LYS A 74 -13.79 4.01 4.85
C LYS A 74 -14.09 2.72 5.60
N LYS A 75 -14.64 1.73 4.91
CA LYS A 75 -14.82 0.38 5.43
C LYS A 75 -13.50 -0.35 5.26
N ARG A 76 -12.91 -0.69 6.40
CA ARG A 76 -11.83 -1.68 6.44
C ARG A 76 -12.37 -3.03 6.04
N PHE A 77 -11.60 -3.73 5.23
CA PHE A 77 -11.90 -5.09 4.81
C PHE A 77 -10.73 -6.00 5.13
N THR A 78 -11.04 -7.27 5.33
CA THR A 78 -10.05 -8.34 5.43
C THR A 78 -10.41 -9.39 4.40
N SER A 79 -9.45 -9.76 3.56
CA SER A 79 -9.65 -10.82 2.57
C SER A 79 -9.70 -12.20 3.24
N GLN A 80 -10.02 -13.21 2.44
CA GLN A 80 -9.65 -14.59 2.75
C GLN A 80 -8.12 -14.75 2.80
N ALA A 81 -7.65 -15.92 3.22
CA ALA A 81 -6.23 -16.25 3.17
C ALA A 81 -5.67 -16.07 1.74
N VAL A 82 -4.50 -15.44 1.66
CA VAL A 82 -3.79 -15.29 0.39
C VAL A 82 -3.24 -16.65 -0.01
N LYS A 83 -3.42 -17.00 -1.28
CA LYS A 83 -2.80 -18.17 -1.88
C LYS A 83 -1.52 -17.75 -2.59
N VAL A 84 -0.45 -18.52 -2.42
CA VAL A 84 0.81 -18.38 -3.16
C VAL A 84 1.14 -19.73 -3.75
N ASN A 85 1.40 -19.79 -5.07
CA ASN A 85 1.69 -21.03 -5.78
C ASN A 85 0.64 -22.14 -5.56
N GLY A 86 -0.61 -21.77 -5.35
CA GLY A 86 -1.72 -22.69 -5.09
C GLY A 86 -1.92 -23.07 -3.62
N GLU A 87 -0.98 -22.76 -2.73
CA GLU A 87 -1.07 -23.08 -1.31
C GLU A 87 -1.64 -21.92 -0.49
N GLU A 88 -2.51 -22.23 0.48
CA GLU A 88 -3.03 -21.24 1.40
C GLU A 88 -1.96 -20.83 2.42
N THR A 89 -1.76 -19.52 2.54
CA THR A 89 -0.88 -18.95 3.55
C THR A 89 -1.69 -18.51 4.77
N ARG A 90 -1.02 -18.25 5.90
CA ARG A 90 -1.69 -17.65 7.08
C ARG A 90 -2.13 -16.21 6.86
N TRP A 91 -1.61 -15.55 5.83
CA TRP A 91 -1.72 -14.12 5.64
C TRP A 91 -3.05 -13.74 4.98
N LYS A 92 -3.65 -12.66 5.46
CA LYS A 92 -4.84 -12.03 4.86
C LYS A 92 -4.51 -10.60 4.47
N ILE A 93 -5.06 -10.10 3.37
CA ILE A 93 -4.95 -8.70 3.00
C ILE A 93 -5.95 -7.91 3.83
N TYR A 94 -5.45 -6.91 4.54
CA TYR A 94 -6.23 -5.97 5.32
C TYR A 94 -5.97 -4.56 4.82
N GLY A 95 -7.03 -3.83 4.49
CA GLY A 95 -6.92 -2.50 3.92
C GLY A 95 -8.19 -1.68 4.10
N GLU A 96 -8.07 -0.42 3.69
CA GLU A 96 -9.15 0.56 3.60
C GLU A 96 -9.12 1.10 2.18
N ILE A 97 -10.28 1.41 1.61
CA ILE A 97 -10.39 2.07 0.31
C ILE A 97 -10.70 3.54 0.58
N ASP A 98 -9.99 4.46 -0.05
CA ASP A 98 -10.25 5.89 0.13
C ASP A 98 -11.61 6.28 -0.46
N LEU A 99 -11.80 5.99 -1.76
CA LEU A 99 -13.01 6.31 -2.52
C LEU A 99 -13.44 5.11 -3.37
N LEU A 100 -14.74 4.83 -3.40
CA LEU A 100 -15.36 3.82 -4.25
C LEU A 100 -16.34 4.52 -5.20
N VAL A 101 -16.31 4.13 -6.47
CA VAL A 101 -17.29 4.56 -7.46
C VAL A 101 -18.23 3.40 -7.75
N ASP A 102 -19.52 3.59 -7.45
CA ASP A 102 -20.59 2.67 -7.84
C ASP A 102 -21.14 3.06 -9.20
N HIS A 103 -21.01 2.17 -10.18
CA HIS A 103 -21.49 2.38 -11.55
C HIS A 103 -22.97 2.03 -11.74
N ASN A 104 -23.63 1.51 -10.70
CA ASN A 104 -25.03 1.03 -10.67
C ASN A 104 -25.32 -0.15 -11.62
N ASP A 105 -24.28 -0.86 -12.08
CA ASP A 105 -24.37 -2.07 -12.91
C ASP A 105 -23.74 -3.29 -12.23
N GLY A 106 -23.40 -3.17 -10.94
CA GLY A 106 -22.69 -4.19 -10.16
C GLY A 106 -21.17 -4.16 -10.32
N THR A 107 -20.63 -3.24 -11.12
CA THR A 107 -19.20 -2.97 -11.22
C THR A 107 -18.79 -1.76 -10.38
N TYR A 108 -17.52 -1.74 -9.99
CA TYR A 108 -16.97 -0.69 -9.13
C TYR A 108 -15.58 -0.27 -9.60
N SER A 109 -15.28 1.01 -9.46
CA SER A 109 -13.91 1.55 -9.53
C SER A 109 -13.43 1.92 -8.14
N ILE A 110 -12.18 1.57 -7.85
CA ILE A 110 -11.48 1.98 -6.62
C ILE A 110 -10.63 3.19 -6.98
N VAL A 111 -10.72 4.25 -6.18
CA VAL A 111 -9.91 5.46 -6.31
C VAL A 111 -9.11 5.64 -5.02
N ASP A 112 -7.80 5.69 -5.16
CA ASP A 112 -6.80 5.81 -4.08
C ASP A 112 -6.20 7.22 -4.16
N GLY A 113 -6.53 8.06 -3.18
CA GLY A 113 -6.16 9.48 -3.19
C GLY A 113 -4.76 9.68 -2.64
N LYS A 114 -3.91 10.46 -3.32
CA LYS A 114 -2.51 10.62 -2.92
C LYS A 114 -2.08 12.06 -2.85
N VAL A 115 -1.50 12.37 -1.71
CA VAL A 115 -0.89 13.66 -1.42
C VAL A 115 0.62 13.45 -1.37
N SER A 116 1.35 14.18 -2.22
CA SER A 116 2.81 14.13 -2.28
C SER A 116 3.38 15.54 -2.19
N MET A 117 4.51 15.67 -1.49
CA MET A 117 5.26 16.93 -1.40
C MET A 117 6.28 17.09 -2.53
N LYS A 118 6.48 16.05 -3.37
CA LYS A 118 7.40 16.11 -4.52
C LYS A 118 6.73 16.85 -5.68
N LYS A 119 7.44 17.83 -6.25
CA LYS A 119 6.93 18.68 -7.35
C LYS A 119 6.98 18.02 -8.73
N ASP A 120 7.81 16.99 -8.88
CA ASP A 120 7.99 16.31 -10.16
C ASP A 120 7.04 15.12 -10.26
N ALA A 121 5.97 15.31 -11.04
CA ALA A 121 4.97 14.29 -11.29
C ALA A 121 5.52 13.13 -12.15
N GLU A 122 6.55 13.33 -12.98
CA GLU A 122 7.06 12.28 -13.86
C GLU A 122 7.95 11.29 -13.09
N SER A 123 8.86 11.76 -12.22
CA SER A 123 9.64 10.87 -11.36
C SER A 123 8.84 10.19 -10.23
N LEU A 124 7.62 10.67 -9.96
CA LEU A 124 6.66 9.99 -9.09
C LEU A 124 6.00 8.79 -9.79
N ILE A 125 5.75 8.83 -11.11
CA ILE A 125 5.13 7.74 -11.89
C ILE A 125 6.01 6.48 -11.87
N ASP A 126 7.32 6.63 -12.09
CA ASP A 126 8.25 5.49 -12.19
C ASP A 126 8.47 4.75 -10.85
N ASN A 127 8.31 5.46 -9.73
CA ASN A 127 8.41 4.89 -8.38
C ASN A 127 7.06 4.44 -7.82
N TYR A 128 5.97 4.99 -8.36
CA TYR A 128 4.62 4.77 -7.92
C TYR A 128 3.72 4.59 -9.14
N TRP A 129 3.58 3.34 -9.58
CA TRP A 129 2.48 2.87 -10.43
C TRP A 129 1.07 3.12 -9.82
N THR A 130 0.96 3.93 -8.77
CA THR A 130 -0.25 4.13 -7.98
C THR A 130 -0.56 5.58 -7.64
N GLN A 131 0.30 6.56 -7.88
CA GLN A 131 0.19 7.81 -7.09
C GLN A 131 0.63 9.07 -7.85
N LEU A 132 -0.32 9.89 -8.31
CA LEU A 132 -0.08 11.30 -8.66
C LEU A 132 -1.20 12.22 -8.19
N GLU A 133 -0.77 13.36 -7.64
CA GLU A 133 -1.52 14.61 -7.69
C GLU A 133 -1.15 15.31 -9.02
N ALA A 134 -1.90 14.97 -10.04
CA ALA A 134 -2.24 15.91 -11.09
C ALA A 134 -3.76 15.96 -11.10
N HIS A 135 -4.38 16.94 -11.74
CA HIS A 135 -5.79 16.87 -12.12
C HIS A 135 -6.03 15.76 -13.17
N ARG A 136 -5.28 14.66 -13.10
CA ARG A 136 -5.12 13.63 -14.11
C ARG A 136 -5.20 12.28 -13.42
N TYR A 137 -6.35 11.65 -13.61
CA TYR A 137 -6.55 10.24 -13.33
C TYR A 137 -5.60 9.40 -14.19
N ILE A 138 -5.16 8.27 -13.63
CA ILE A 138 -4.34 7.29 -14.34
C ILE A 138 -5.02 5.93 -14.21
N PRO A 139 -5.52 5.34 -15.30
CA PRO A 139 -6.10 4.00 -15.25
C PRO A 139 -4.99 2.98 -14.99
N ILE A 140 -5.14 2.22 -13.92
CA ILE A 140 -4.22 1.12 -13.58
C ILE A 140 -4.85 -0.21 -14.02
N PRO A 141 -4.33 -0.88 -15.07
CA PRO A 141 -4.83 -2.18 -15.48
C PRO A 141 -4.56 -3.21 -14.39
N ARG A 142 -5.53 -4.10 -14.15
CA ARG A 142 -5.34 -5.26 -13.27
C ARG A 142 -4.28 -6.17 -13.88
N GLN A 143 -3.27 -6.53 -13.08
CA GLN A 143 -2.20 -7.43 -13.48
C GLN A 143 -2.11 -8.60 -12.47
N PRO A 144 -3.05 -9.57 -12.53
CA PRO A 144 -3.14 -10.64 -11.53
C PRO A 144 -1.87 -11.46 -11.41
N GLU A 145 -1.24 -11.83 -12.52
CA GLU A 145 -0.03 -12.66 -12.55
C GLU A 145 1.14 -11.95 -11.86
N LYS A 146 1.43 -10.71 -12.24
CA LYS A 146 2.47 -9.90 -11.58
C LYS A 146 2.18 -9.69 -10.09
N PHE A 147 0.91 -9.54 -9.73
CA PHE A 147 0.52 -9.42 -8.32
C PHE A 147 0.75 -10.74 -7.55
N GLN A 148 0.51 -11.90 -8.16
CA GLN A 148 0.84 -13.20 -7.57
C GLN A 148 2.36 -13.38 -7.41
N GLU A 149 3.15 -13.04 -8.42
CA GLU A 149 4.62 -13.05 -8.33
C GLU A 149 5.12 -12.13 -7.20
N PHE A 150 4.55 -10.93 -7.12
CA PHE A 150 4.84 -9.98 -6.05
C PHE A 150 4.51 -10.56 -4.67
N LEU A 151 3.32 -11.15 -4.49
CA LEU A 151 2.91 -11.76 -3.23
C LEU A 151 3.83 -12.93 -2.85
N ALA A 152 4.21 -13.76 -3.81
CA ALA A 152 5.15 -14.86 -3.59
C ALA A 152 6.49 -14.34 -3.07
N LYS A 153 7.05 -13.30 -3.70
CA LYS A 153 8.28 -12.64 -3.25
C LYS A 153 8.13 -12.02 -1.86
N PHE A 154 7.05 -11.26 -1.65
CA PHE A 154 6.79 -10.55 -0.39
C PHE A 154 6.65 -11.53 0.78
N ILE A 155 5.84 -12.59 0.60
CA ILE A 155 5.62 -13.63 1.61
C ILE A 155 6.91 -14.43 1.82
N GLY A 156 7.66 -14.74 0.76
CA GLY A 156 8.97 -15.39 0.88
C GLY A 156 9.95 -14.61 1.77
N ILE A 157 9.98 -13.27 1.65
CA ILE A 157 10.82 -12.43 2.51
C ILE A 157 10.38 -12.53 3.98
N ILE A 158 9.09 -12.36 4.29
CA ILE A 158 8.63 -12.36 5.69
C ILE A 158 8.60 -13.77 6.31
N GLU A 159 8.41 -14.83 5.52
CA GLU A 159 8.46 -16.20 6.05
C GLU A 159 9.88 -16.75 6.16
N GLY A 160 10.82 -16.20 5.39
CA GLY A 160 12.22 -16.62 5.38
C GLY A 160 13.00 -16.27 6.64
N GLU A 161 14.32 -16.51 6.55
CA GLU A 161 15.31 -16.10 7.53
C GLU A 161 15.46 -14.58 7.56
N PHE A 162 16.15 -14.07 8.59
CA PHE A 162 16.41 -12.65 8.73
C PHE A 162 17.28 -12.16 7.55
N PRO A 163 16.77 -11.28 6.67
CA PRO A 163 17.44 -10.97 5.42
C PRO A 163 18.42 -9.80 5.56
N GLU A 164 19.30 -9.68 4.56
CA GLU A 164 20.25 -8.57 4.44
C GLU A 164 19.56 -7.22 4.20
N SER A 165 20.27 -6.14 4.53
CA SER A 165 19.82 -4.78 4.22
C SER A 165 19.65 -4.62 2.71
N GLY A 166 18.73 -3.74 2.32
CA GLY A 166 18.68 -3.26 0.94
C GLY A 166 19.85 -2.32 0.66
N GLU A 167 20.15 -2.10 -0.62
CA GLU A 167 21.12 -1.10 -1.06
C GLU A 167 20.71 0.29 -0.53
N GLU A 168 21.68 1.01 0.05
CA GLU A 168 21.51 2.39 0.56
C GLU A 168 20.27 2.62 1.45
N CYS A 169 19.97 1.68 2.35
CA CYS A 169 18.81 1.81 3.24
C CYS A 169 19.09 2.70 4.46
N ASP A 170 18.56 3.93 4.45
CA ASP A 170 18.64 4.88 5.58
C ASP A 170 18.18 4.29 6.91
N THR A 171 17.13 3.45 6.88
CA THR A 171 16.59 2.82 8.10
C THR A 171 17.58 1.83 8.70
N CYS A 172 18.19 0.98 7.87
CA CYS A 172 19.19 0.03 8.35
C CYS A 172 20.42 0.78 8.88
N GLY A 173 20.90 1.81 8.16
CA GLY A 173 21.99 2.65 8.62
C GLY A 173 21.70 3.37 9.93
N PHE A 174 20.46 3.80 10.16
CA PHE A 174 20.04 4.36 11.45
C PHE A 174 20.04 3.32 12.57
N LEU A 175 19.47 2.13 12.34
CA LEU A 175 19.45 1.04 13.32
C LEU A 175 20.86 0.60 13.73
N GLU A 176 21.78 0.54 12.77
CA GLU A 176 23.19 0.25 13.02
C GLU A 176 23.86 1.34 13.87
N LYS A 177 23.62 2.62 13.55
CA LYS A 177 24.16 3.76 14.32
C LYS A 177 23.73 3.78 15.78
N ILE A 178 22.51 3.33 16.08
CA ILE A 178 22.02 3.24 17.47
C ILE A 178 22.38 1.92 18.15
N GLY A 179 23.11 1.03 17.46
CA GLY A 179 23.52 -0.27 18.00
C GLY A 179 22.36 -1.24 18.23
N TYR A 180 21.29 -1.14 17.42
CA TYR A 180 20.13 -2.03 17.58
C TYR A 180 20.51 -3.49 17.26
N GLN A 181 20.32 -4.39 18.23
CA GLN A 181 20.56 -5.82 18.08
C GLN A 181 19.23 -6.59 17.95
N TYR A 182 19.19 -7.58 17.06
CA TYR A 182 17.99 -8.27 16.57
C TYR A 182 17.74 -9.66 17.17
#